data_AF-A0AAX3Q774-F1
#
_entry.id   AF-A0AAX3Q774-F1
#
_cell.length_a   1.000
_cell.length_b   1.000
_cell.length_c   1.000
_cell.angle_alpha   90.00
_cell.angle_beta   90.00
_cell.angle_gamma   90.00
#
_symmetry.space_group_name_H-M   'P 1'
#
loop_
_entity.id
_entity.type
_entity.pdbx_description
1 polymer ?
#
loop_
_entity_poly.entity_id
_entity_poly.type
_entity_poly.pdbx_seq_one_letter_code
_entity_poly.pdbx_strand_id
1 'polypeptide(L)'
;MSKAVASRIKGDDYQACVFWNLACGLFHEHSKIEKVVYECEEVKSLDDVVVFYKTPILDERGDYVTADYHQIKYHVTQGGSFRWQDLIDPSFINAKSVSFLKRVHDAQKRLAPEGKGVRFYFVSPWQVHPDNELAGLISNTGGELRWDKLSKGGNRSKMGIIREEWKKHLGLTDDDELRKVIAPIRIIHSSDNIGMMNQRLNNSLMGAGLKPIEAGSMVNPYVSLIKGLLVKEKTEFTKERLLEICKSEHLWVGHAPVNQAVQIGVRSFYKWAENMEDETKDMLCLLEHFDGRYIKQGSAWNDQIVKNIESFLTHSTRESVSYHLHLDSHSSVAFFAGYCLNSKSGVDVAPVQRYKGRHVWKPDEIYKIEDYSGWQCEETTIDETAQDIAITLGITHKTVDDVNYFIEQEELSIKKVINCTVGDGPGGNVIQNGTHAWILADKIATIINSRSFNDRKGRLHIFGAVPNALMFFIGQYAHAFGPCTLYEYEFEKRTPGGYMASISLPLVK
;
A
#
# COMPACT_ATOMS: atom_id res chain seq x y z
N MET A 1 34.94 -1.30 -29.33
CA MET A 1 34.40 -0.04 -28.77
C MET A 1 32.96 -0.16 -28.27
N SER A 2 32.00 -0.68 -29.06
CA SER A 2 30.58 -0.79 -28.65
C SER A 2 30.33 -1.55 -27.34
N LYS A 3 31.02 -2.67 -27.09
CA LYS A 3 30.88 -3.45 -25.83
C LYS A 3 31.35 -2.69 -24.58
N ALA A 4 32.39 -1.86 -24.70
CA ALA A 4 32.91 -1.04 -23.60
C ALA A 4 31.95 0.11 -23.27
N VAL A 5 31.39 0.74 -24.30
CA VAL A 5 30.35 1.77 -24.16
C VAL A 5 29.09 1.18 -23.50
N ALA A 6 28.63 0.01 -23.94
CA ALA A 6 27.47 -0.66 -23.35
C ALA A 6 27.68 -1.05 -21.88
N SER A 7 28.89 -1.45 -21.51
CA SER A 7 29.23 -1.80 -20.12
C SER A 7 29.20 -0.58 -19.20
N ARG A 8 29.69 0.57 -19.71
CA ARG A 8 29.62 1.85 -18.99
C ARG A 8 28.18 2.30 -18.78
N ILE A 9 27.36 2.29 -19.84
CA ILE A 9 25.94 2.69 -19.77
C ILE A 9 25.21 1.89 -18.69
N LYS A 10 25.41 0.56 -18.65
CA LYS A 10 24.80 -0.30 -17.63
C LYS A 10 25.27 0.02 -16.21
N GLY A 11 26.52 0.44 -16.05
CA GLY A 11 27.02 0.89 -14.75
C GLY A 11 26.34 2.18 -14.29
N ASP A 12 26.26 3.16 -15.18
CA ASP A 12 25.58 4.42 -14.91
C ASP A 12 24.07 4.22 -14.65
N ASP A 13 23.43 3.29 -15.36
CA ASP A 13 22.01 2.92 -15.12
C ASP A 13 21.82 2.27 -13.74
N TYR A 14 22.73 1.40 -13.33
CA TYR A 14 22.68 0.74 -12.02
C TYR A 14 22.86 1.76 -10.89
N GLN A 15 23.83 2.68 -11.03
CA GLN A 15 24.04 3.78 -10.09
C GLN A 15 22.80 4.66 -9.96
N ALA A 16 22.18 5.03 -11.09
CA ALA A 16 20.93 5.78 -11.10
C ALA A 16 19.79 5.03 -10.39
N CYS A 17 19.68 3.71 -10.55
CA CYS A 17 18.67 2.92 -9.83
C CYS A 17 18.91 2.91 -8.32
N VAL A 18 20.17 2.78 -7.89
CA VAL A 18 20.54 2.87 -6.46
C VAL A 18 20.20 4.24 -5.90
N PHE A 19 20.51 5.32 -6.63
CA PHE A 19 20.12 6.68 -6.26
C PHE A 19 18.62 6.78 -6.02
N TRP A 20 17.80 6.35 -6.97
CA TRP A 20 16.34 6.47 -6.84
C TRP A 20 15.79 5.62 -5.70
N ASN A 21 16.37 4.45 -5.45
CA ASN A 21 15.97 3.61 -4.34
C ASN A 21 16.19 4.31 -2.98
N LEU A 22 17.32 4.99 -2.82
CA LEU A 22 17.62 5.81 -1.63
C LEU A 22 16.79 7.09 -1.59
N ALA A 23 16.63 7.78 -2.72
CA ALA A 23 15.89 9.03 -2.83
C ALA A 23 14.39 8.89 -2.54
N CYS A 24 13.79 7.71 -2.79
CA CYS A 24 12.42 7.41 -2.35
C CYS A 24 12.25 7.55 -0.83
N GLY A 25 13.33 7.34 -0.05
CA GLY A 25 13.33 7.55 1.39
C GLY A 25 13.00 8.98 1.83
N LEU A 26 13.21 10.00 0.98
CA LEU A 26 12.81 11.40 1.25
C LEU A 26 11.30 11.56 1.49
N PHE A 27 10.49 10.65 0.96
CA PHE A 27 9.03 10.69 1.08
C PHE A 27 8.51 9.99 2.34
N HIS A 28 9.39 9.38 3.14
CA HIS A 28 9.04 8.60 4.32
C HIS A 28 9.57 9.25 5.60
N GLU A 29 8.69 9.63 6.54
CA GLU A 29 9.13 10.30 7.77
C GLU A 29 10.06 9.46 8.64
N HIS A 30 9.86 8.14 8.68
CA HIS A 30 10.67 7.23 9.49
C HIS A 30 12.14 7.13 9.02
N SER A 31 12.43 7.48 7.75
CA SER A 31 13.78 7.41 7.18
C SER A 31 14.71 8.49 7.75
N LYS A 32 14.12 9.60 8.23
CA LYS A 32 14.84 10.80 8.72
C LYS A 32 15.78 11.44 7.68
N ILE A 33 15.65 11.10 6.40
CA ILE A 33 16.49 11.66 5.34
C ILE A 33 16.09 13.13 5.10
N GLU A 34 17.08 14.02 5.12
CA GLU A 34 16.92 15.44 4.78
C GLU A 34 17.10 15.68 3.28
N LYS A 35 18.19 15.13 2.73
CA LYS A 35 18.54 15.28 1.32
C LYS A 35 19.35 14.09 0.80
N VAL A 36 19.25 13.86 -0.50
CA VAL A 36 20.08 12.90 -1.23
C VAL A 36 20.81 13.63 -2.35
N VAL A 37 22.09 13.33 -2.52
CA VAL A 37 22.97 13.96 -3.52
C VAL A 37 23.48 12.89 -4.47
N TYR A 38 23.41 13.14 -5.78
CA TYR A 38 23.93 12.29 -6.85
C TYR A 38 25.21 12.91 -7.40
N GLU A 39 26.33 12.17 -7.43
CA GLU A 39 27.65 12.71 -7.83
C GLU A 39 28.09 13.90 -6.95
N CYS A 40 28.20 13.68 -5.64
CA CYS A 40 28.49 14.69 -4.63
C CYS A 40 29.97 15.15 -4.65
N GLU A 41 30.22 16.40 -5.04
CA GLU A 41 31.60 16.91 -5.15
C GLU A 41 32.34 17.13 -3.80
N GLU A 42 31.62 17.07 -2.68
CA GLU A 42 32.17 17.40 -1.37
C GLU A 42 33.27 16.42 -0.95
N VAL A 43 33.08 15.11 -1.18
CA VAL A 43 34.08 14.06 -0.97
C VAL A 43 34.47 13.49 -2.32
N LYS A 44 35.53 14.04 -2.93
CA LYS A 44 36.10 13.43 -4.14
C LYS A 44 36.31 11.94 -3.89
N SER A 45 35.72 11.10 -4.73
CA SER A 45 35.95 9.66 -4.81
C SER A 45 35.11 8.74 -3.89
N LEU A 46 34.11 9.26 -3.16
CA LEU A 46 33.06 8.48 -2.48
C LEU A 46 31.72 9.23 -2.64
N ASP A 47 31.38 9.48 -3.89
CA ASP A 47 30.51 10.57 -4.32
C ASP A 47 29.30 10.13 -5.12
N ASP A 48 29.22 8.87 -5.57
CA ASP A 48 28.18 8.41 -6.48
C ASP A 48 26.76 8.72 -5.94
N VAL A 49 26.48 8.39 -4.67
CA VAL A 49 25.25 8.79 -3.96
C VAL A 49 25.52 9.07 -2.47
N VAL A 50 25.07 10.22 -1.98
CA VAL A 50 25.19 10.60 -0.56
C VAL A 50 23.82 10.87 0.04
N VAL A 51 23.55 10.30 1.21
CA VAL A 51 22.31 10.51 1.97
C VAL A 51 22.65 11.27 3.24
N PHE A 52 21.96 12.38 3.49
CA PHE A 52 22.10 13.18 4.71
C PHE A 52 20.83 13.04 5.56
N TYR A 53 21.00 12.88 6.87
CA TYR A 53 19.91 12.70 7.82
C TYR A 53 19.63 13.99 8.59
N LYS A 54 18.35 14.38 8.65
CA LYS A 54 17.86 15.54 9.42
C LYS A 54 18.11 15.38 10.91
N THR A 55 17.99 14.15 11.39
CA THR A 55 18.28 13.77 12.78
C THR A 55 19.21 12.58 12.74
N PRO A 56 20.33 12.58 13.49
CA PRO A 56 21.26 11.47 13.48
C PRO A 56 20.57 10.13 13.78
N ILE A 57 20.95 9.10 13.03
CA ILE A 57 20.47 7.73 13.22
C ILE A 57 21.54 6.88 13.90
N LEU A 58 21.13 5.78 14.54
CA LEU A 58 22.08 4.85 15.15
C LEU A 58 22.62 3.89 14.08
N ASP A 59 23.92 3.64 14.08
CA ASP A 59 24.54 2.55 13.33
C ASP A 59 24.47 1.22 14.10
N GLU A 60 25.06 0.17 13.50
CA GLU A 60 25.06 -1.19 14.04
C GLU A 60 25.83 -1.32 15.37
N ARG A 61 26.58 -0.28 15.75
CA ARG A 61 27.40 -0.20 16.97
C ARG A 61 26.81 0.78 17.99
N GLY A 62 25.67 1.40 17.67
CA GLY A 62 25.01 2.40 18.51
C GLY A 62 25.63 3.80 18.45
N ASP A 63 26.49 4.07 17.47
CA ASP A 63 27.03 5.40 17.22
C ASP A 63 26.06 6.23 16.35
N TYR A 64 25.99 7.53 16.60
CA TYR A 64 25.17 8.43 15.79
C TYR A 64 25.81 8.73 14.44
N VAL A 65 25.00 8.68 13.39
CA VAL A 65 25.37 8.89 11.98
C VAL A 65 24.54 10.01 11.38
N THR A 66 25.20 10.96 10.73
CA THR A 66 24.58 12.10 10.04
C THR A 66 24.54 11.95 8.52
N ALA A 67 25.39 11.10 7.95
CA ALA A 67 25.42 10.86 6.50
C ALA A 67 25.96 9.49 6.10
N ASP A 68 25.47 8.99 4.95
CA ASP A 68 25.94 7.78 4.28
C ASP A 68 26.45 8.11 2.88
N TYR A 69 27.70 7.74 2.60
CA TYR A 69 28.36 7.94 1.31
C TYR A 69 28.47 6.60 0.59
N HIS A 70 27.93 6.50 -0.61
CA HIS A 70 27.88 5.26 -1.38
C HIS A 70 28.79 5.36 -2.60
N GLN A 71 29.75 4.44 -2.69
CA GLN A 71 30.48 4.12 -3.91
C GLN A 71 29.87 2.85 -4.52
N ILE A 72 29.35 2.97 -5.72
CA ILE A 72 28.63 1.95 -6.46
C ILE A 72 29.50 1.44 -7.62
N LYS A 73 29.71 0.14 -7.66
CA LYS A 73 30.48 -0.51 -8.72
C LYS A 73 29.68 -1.64 -9.34
N TYR A 74 29.18 -1.39 -10.55
CA TYR A 74 28.49 -2.41 -11.33
C TYR A 74 29.47 -3.27 -12.13
N HIS A 75 29.26 -4.58 -12.10
CA HIS A 75 29.99 -5.53 -12.93
C HIS A 75 29.00 -6.27 -13.82
N VAL A 76 29.25 -6.29 -15.13
CA VAL A 76 28.29 -6.79 -16.14
C VAL A 76 28.03 -8.29 -16.04
N THR A 77 29.00 -9.06 -15.54
CA THR A 77 28.93 -10.52 -15.44
C THR A 77 29.23 -10.97 -14.03
N GLN A 78 28.53 -12.00 -13.55
CA GLN A 78 28.77 -12.61 -12.23
C GLN A 78 29.96 -13.60 -12.22
N GLY A 79 30.70 -13.74 -13.32
CA GLY A 79 31.86 -14.64 -13.41
C GLY A 79 33.08 -14.19 -12.59
N GLY A 80 32.97 -13.10 -11.83
CA GLY A 80 34.00 -12.58 -10.96
C GLY A 80 33.55 -12.53 -9.49
N SER A 81 34.52 -12.30 -8.61
CA SER A 81 34.34 -12.07 -7.19
C SER A 81 35.50 -11.22 -6.69
N PHE A 82 35.34 -10.49 -5.60
CA PHE A 82 36.42 -9.67 -5.04
C PHE A 82 36.87 -10.15 -3.66
N ARG A 83 38.05 -9.70 -3.26
CA ARG A 83 38.84 -10.10 -2.10
C ARG A 83 39.31 -8.86 -1.34
N TRP A 84 39.89 -9.04 -0.16
CA TRP A 84 40.42 -7.89 0.61
C TRP A 84 41.56 -7.16 -0.11
N GLN A 85 42.31 -7.83 -0.99
CA GLN A 85 43.37 -7.22 -1.80
C GLN A 85 42.81 -6.21 -2.80
N ASP A 86 41.62 -6.45 -3.33
CA ASP A 86 41.00 -5.55 -4.31
C ASP A 86 40.65 -4.19 -3.67
N LEU A 87 40.45 -4.14 -2.36
CA LEU A 87 40.20 -2.89 -1.64
C LEU A 87 41.42 -1.94 -1.64
N ILE A 88 42.63 -2.48 -1.80
CA ILE A 88 43.88 -1.71 -1.90
C ILE A 88 44.40 -1.58 -3.34
N ASP A 89 43.73 -2.19 -4.32
CA ASP A 89 44.03 -2.04 -5.74
C ASP A 89 43.20 -0.90 -6.37
N PRO A 90 43.83 0.17 -6.93
CA PRO A 90 43.13 1.18 -7.73
C PRO A 90 42.28 0.63 -8.86
N SER A 91 42.72 -0.45 -9.51
CA SER A 91 42.06 -1.01 -10.70
C SER A 91 40.66 -1.54 -10.39
N PHE A 92 40.42 -1.99 -9.16
CA PHE A 92 39.15 -2.55 -8.70
C PHE A 92 37.98 -1.58 -8.91
N ILE A 93 38.21 -0.29 -8.66
CA ILE A 93 37.21 0.78 -8.84
C ILE A 93 37.44 1.58 -10.13
N ASN A 94 38.13 1.01 -11.12
CA ASN A 94 38.54 1.67 -12.37
C ASN A 94 39.38 2.96 -12.15
N ALA A 95 40.09 3.07 -11.03
CA ALA A 95 40.98 4.19 -10.76
C ALA A 95 42.40 3.88 -11.24
N LYS A 96 43.15 4.92 -11.62
CA LYS A 96 44.55 4.77 -12.10
C LYS A 96 45.58 4.71 -10.97
N SER A 97 45.31 5.37 -9.84
CA SER A 97 46.32 5.59 -8.80
C SER A 97 45.81 5.49 -7.36
N VAL A 98 44.51 5.64 -7.12
CA VAL A 98 43.95 5.68 -5.77
C VAL A 98 42.95 4.53 -5.57
N SER A 99 43.27 3.62 -4.67
CA SER A 99 42.42 2.49 -4.27
C SER A 99 41.18 2.91 -3.48
N PHE A 100 40.20 2.02 -3.35
CA PHE A 100 39.03 2.25 -2.50
C PHE A 100 39.42 2.57 -1.05
N LEU A 101 40.29 1.76 -0.44
CA LEU A 101 40.66 1.94 0.97
C LEU A 101 41.40 3.27 1.20
N LYS A 102 42.21 3.70 0.22
CA LYS A 102 42.87 5.01 0.26
C LYS A 102 41.86 6.17 0.17
N ARG A 103 40.84 6.06 -0.69
CA ARG A 103 39.75 7.05 -0.78
C ARG A 103 38.99 7.15 0.54
N VAL A 104 38.66 6.01 1.15
CA VAL A 104 38.03 5.96 2.47
C VAL A 104 38.91 6.60 3.53
N HIS A 105 40.20 6.29 3.58
CA HIS A 105 41.11 6.90 4.56
C HIS A 105 41.16 8.44 4.42
N ASP A 106 41.23 8.95 3.20
CA ASP A 106 41.26 10.40 2.96
C ASP A 106 39.92 11.06 3.34
N ALA A 107 38.78 10.41 3.07
CA ALA A 107 37.45 10.87 3.46
C ALA A 107 37.22 10.79 4.99
N GLN A 108 37.64 9.69 5.61
CA GLN A 108 37.52 9.41 7.04
C GLN A 108 38.26 10.47 7.85
N LYS A 109 39.47 10.87 7.46
CA LYS A 109 40.23 11.93 8.15
C LYS A 109 39.46 13.25 8.26
N ARG A 110 38.62 13.57 7.28
CA ARG A 110 37.87 14.82 7.25
C ARG A 110 36.49 14.68 7.91
N LEU A 111 35.78 13.59 7.65
CA LEU A 111 34.36 13.44 8.01
C LEU A 111 34.11 12.58 9.24
N ALA A 112 35.02 11.65 9.54
CA ALA A 112 34.89 10.71 10.64
C ALA A 112 36.25 10.50 11.32
N PRO A 113 36.94 11.54 11.85
CA PRO A 113 38.30 11.44 12.37
C PRO A 113 38.47 10.37 13.46
N GLU A 114 37.40 10.10 14.24
CA GLU A 114 37.35 9.05 15.26
C GLU A 114 36.75 7.71 14.76
N GLY A 115 36.52 7.58 13.46
CA GLY A 115 35.89 6.42 12.82
C GLY A 115 34.37 6.34 13.02
N LYS A 116 33.74 7.47 13.37
CA LYS A 116 32.31 7.60 13.72
C LYS A 116 31.71 8.85 13.06
N GLY A 117 30.38 8.93 13.01
CA GLY A 117 29.64 10.11 12.52
C GLY A 117 29.12 9.98 11.09
N VAL A 118 29.81 9.24 10.23
CA VAL A 118 29.35 8.92 8.87
C VAL A 118 29.66 7.47 8.50
N ARG A 119 28.99 6.93 7.47
CA ARG A 119 29.29 5.60 6.91
C ARG A 119 29.73 5.70 5.45
N PHE A 120 30.65 4.83 5.06
CA PHE A 120 31.15 4.68 3.69
C PHE A 120 30.75 3.31 3.15
N TYR A 121 29.75 3.27 2.27
CA TYR A 121 29.25 2.07 1.63
C TYR A 121 29.99 1.78 0.33
N PHE A 122 30.45 0.55 0.16
CA PHE A 122 30.77 -0.02 -1.14
C PHE A 122 29.63 -0.94 -1.58
N VAL A 123 29.04 -0.68 -2.75
CA VAL A 123 27.90 -1.43 -3.27
C VAL A 123 28.29 -2.10 -4.59
N SER A 124 28.19 -3.43 -4.67
CA SER A 124 28.43 -4.17 -5.91
C SER A 124 27.55 -5.41 -6.06
N PRO A 125 27.12 -5.75 -7.29
CA PRO A 125 26.47 -7.04 -7.56
C PRO A 125 27.42 -8.24 -7.46
N TRP A 126 28.74 -8.02 -7.54
CA TRP A 126 29.71 -9.08 -7.34
C TRP A 126 29.67 -9.57 -5.90
N GLN A 127 29.91 -10.87 -5.76
CA GLN A 127 30.11 -11.51 -4.46
C GLN A 127 31.54 -11.32 -3.97
N VAL A 128 31.72 -11.38 -2.65
CA VAL A 128 33.04 -11.63 -2.07
C VAL A 128 33.40 -13.09 -2.31
N HIS A 129 34.66 -13.36 -2.67
CA HIS A 129 35.11 -14.73 -2.91
C HIS A 129 34.94 -15.58 -1.64
N PRO A 130 34.23 -16.73 -1.68
CA PRO A 130 33.85 -17.47 -0.48
C PRO A 130 35.06 -17.98 0.32
N ASP A 131 36.13 -18.39 -0.37
CA ASP A 131 37.38 -18.84 0.29
C ASP A 131 38.30 -17.70 0.76
N ASN A 132 37.94 -16.44 0.53
CA ASN A 132 38.75 -15.30 0.96
C ASN A 132 38.39 -14.88 2.39
N GLU A 133 39.40 -14.44 3.13
CA GLU A 133 39.26 -13.96 4.50
C GLU A 133 38.24 -12.83 4.67
N LEU A 134 38.05 -12.00 3.63
CA LEU A 134 37.07 -10.91 3.65
C LEU A 134 35.64 -11.40 3.88
N ALA A 135 35.28 -12.59 3.39
CA ALA A 135 33.94 -13.15 3.57
C ALA A 135 33.59 -13.36 5.06
N GLY A 136 34.59 -13.67 5.91
CA GLY A 136 34.41 -13.80 7.36
C GLY A 136 34.49 -12.48 8.13
N LEU A 137 34.87 -11.39 7.46
CA LEU A 137 35.05 -10.06 8.07
C LEU A 137 33.86 -9.12 7.84
N ILE A 138 32.98 -9.42 6.89
CA ILE A 138 31.78 -8.61 6.63
C ILE A 138 30.62 -9.18 7.46
N SER A 139 29.94 -8.31 8.19
CA SER A 139 28.76 -8.66 8.97
C SER A 139 27.50 -8.68 8.11
N ASN A 140 26.60 -9.62 8.39
CA ASN A 140 25.26 -9.64 7.77
C ASN A 140 24.26 -8.70 8.46
N THR A 141 24.67 -7.97 9.51
CA THR A 141 23.80 -6.99 10.18
C THR A 141 23.64 -5.72 9.35
N GLY A 142 24.75 -5.04 9.01
CA GLY A 142 24.73 -3.84 8.15
C GLY A 142 25.85 -3.81 7.11
N GLY A 143 26.57 -4.91 6.90
CA GLY A 143 27.74 -4.96 6.01
C GLY A 143 29.02 -4.41 6.64
N GLU A 144 29.03 -4.14 7.94
CA GLU A 144 30.18 -3.58 8.64
C GLU A 144 31.35 -4.54 8.73
N LEU A 145 32.57 -3.99 8.59
CA LEU A 145 33.79 -4.74 8.83
C LEU A 145 33.97 -5.03 10.32
N ARG A 146 34.22 -6.30 10.63
CA ARG A 146 34.30 -6.86 11.97
C ARG A 146 35.69 -6.70 12.57
N TRP A 147 35.93 -5.58 13.26
CA TRP A 147 37.19 -5.35 13.97
C TRP A 147 37.46 -6.41 15.06
N ASP A 148 36.42 -6.90 15.73
CA ASP A 148 36.53 -7.96 16.76
C ASP A 148 37.15 -9.25 16.21
N LYS A 149 36.97 -9.50 14.91
CA LYS A 149 37.59 -10.61 14.16
C LYS A 149 38.93 -10.22 13.57
N LEU A 150 38.99 -9.07 12.90
CA LEU A 150 40.21 -8.60 12.23
C LEU A 150 41.36 -8.37 13.21
N SER A 151 41.10 -7.99 14.47
CA SER A 151 42.13 -7.73 15.50
C SER A 151 42.75 -9.00 16.11
N LYS A 152 42.23 -10.20 15.82
CA LYS A 152 42.73 -11.44 16.42
C LYS A 152 44.02 -11.93 15.76
N GLY A 153 44.85 -12.63 16.54
CA GLY A 153 46.10 -13.25 16.09
C GLY A 153 47.26 -12.26 15.91
N GLY A 154 48.49 -12.78 15.95
CA GLY A 154 49.70 -11.98 15.70
C GLY A 154 49.95 -11.71 14.21
N ASN A 155 51.02 -10.98 13.89
CA ASN A 155 51.33 -10.46 12.55
C ASN A 155 51.48 -11.54 11.46
N ARG A 156 51.78 -12.79 11.84
CA ARG A 156 51.89 -13.93 10.91
C ARG A 156 50.56 -14.67 10.66
N SER A 157 49.51 -14.34 11.39
CA SER A 157 48.17 -14.91 11.18
C SER A 157 47.53 -14.32 9.91
N LYS A 158 46.52 -15.02 9.36
CA LYS A 158 45.75 -14.52 8.22
C LYS A 158 45.23 -13.09 8.43
N MET A 159 44.63 -12.81 9.59
CA MET A 159 44.14 -11.47 9.93
C MET A 159 45.29 -10.47 10.14
N GLY A 160 46.39 -10.90 10.78
CA GLY A 160 47.58 -10.09 10.96
C GLY A 160 48.18 -9.61 9.64
N ILE A 161 48.25 -10.49 8.63
CA ILE A 161 48.72 -10.14 7.29
C ILE A 161 47.83 -9.07 6.66
N ILE A 162 46.51 -9.20 6.76
CA ILE A 162 45.56 -8.18 6.25
C ILE A 162 45.82 -6.82 6.92
N ARG A 163 45.96 -6.81 8.25
CA ARG A 163 46.24 -5.58 9.00
C ARG A 163 47.55 -4.93 8.56
N GLU A 164 48.63 -5.70 8.43
CA GLU A 164 49.93 -5.18 8.01
C GLU A 164 49.91 -4.65 6.58
N GLU A 165 49.29 -5.36 5.64
CA GLU A 165 49.18 -4.93 4.24
C GLU A 165 48.33 -3.65 4.10
N TRP A 166 47.20 -3.57 4.81
CA TRP A 166 46.37 -2.36 4.81
C TRP A 166 47.07 -1.18 5.48
N LYS A 167 47.73 -1.36 6.63
CA LYS A 167 48.51 -0.29 7.28
C LYS A 167 49.62 0.22 6.38
N LYS A 168 50.41 -0.69 5.79
CA LYS A 168 51.49 -0.36 4.86
C LYS A 168 50.97 0.43 3.66
N HIS A 169 49.88 -0.02 3.06
CA HIS A 169 49.25 0.65 1.92
C HIS A 169 48.76 2.07 2.26
N LEU A 170 48.17 2.23 3.45
CA LEU A 170 47.61 3.50 3.91
C LEU A 170 48.64 4.43 4.56
N GLY A 171 49.84 3.95 4.86
CA GLY A 171 50.88 4.66 5.60
C GLY A 171 50.54 4.86 7.08
N LEU A 172 49.89 3.87 7.70
CA LEU A 172 49.50 3.90 9.12
C LEU A 172 50.55 3.22 10.00
N THR A 173 50.62 3.65 11.25
CA THR A 173 51.65 3.21 12.20
C THR A 173 51.19 2.11 13.15
N ASP A 174 49.90 2.08 13.50
CA ASP A 174 49.34 1.12 14.45
C ASP A 174 47.94 0.62 14.07
N ASP A 175 47.48 -0.37 14.84
CA ASP A 175 46.18 -1.03 14.64
C ASP A 175 45.00 -0.12 15.05
N ASP A 176 45.20 0.87 15.92
CA ASP A 176 44.16 1.81 16.33
C ASP A 176 43.84 2.82 15.21
N GLU A 177 44.86 3.31 14.51
CA GLU A 177 44.67 4.11 13.29
C GLU A 177 43.91 3.31 12.23
N LEU A 178 44.28 2.04 12.00
CA LEU A 178 43.58 1.19 11.05
C LEU A 178 42.12 0.97 11.47
N ARG A 179 41.87 0.73 12.76
CA ARG A 179 40.52 0.56 13.32
C ARG A 179 39.64 1.77 13.01
N LYS A 180 40.16 2.99 13.17
CA LYS A 180 39.42 4.23 12.85
C LYS A 180 39.08 4.34 11.35
N VAL A 181 39.99 3.93 10.47
CA VAL A 181 39.77 3.96 9.01
C VAL A 181 38.68 2.99 8.58
N ILE A 182 38.70 1.75 9.10
CA ILE A 182 37.76 0.72 8.66
C ILE A 182 36.41 0.79 9.39
N ALA A 183 36.37 1.41 10.56
CA ALA A 183 35.17 1.52 11.39
C ALA A 183 33.94 2.04 10.62
N PRO A 184 34.00 3.08 9.78
CA PRO A 184 32.86 3.58 9.02
C PRO A 184 32.54 2.77 7.75
N ILE A 185 33.34 1.78 7.37
CA ILE A 185 33.14 1.03 6.12
C ILE A 185 31.98 0.04 6.25
N ARG A 186 31.12 0.02 5.23
CA ARG A 186 30.08 -1.00 5.00
C ARG A 186 30.24 -1.58 3.59
N ILE A 187 30.12 -2.89 3.44
CA ILE A 187 30.22 -3.59 2.14
C ILE A 187 28.91 -4.30 1.85
N ILE A 188 28.21 -3.84 0.82
CA ILE A 188 27.01 -4.48 0.27
C ILE A 188 27.44 -5.21 -1.00
N HIS A 189 27.71 -6.50 -0.85
CA HIS A 189 28.06 -7.39 -1.94
C HIS A 189 26.87 -8.25 -2.36
N SER A 190 26.99 -8.96 -3.48
CA SER A 190 25.92 -9.83 -4.00
C SER A 190 24.58 -9.09 -4.15
N SER A 191 24.63 -7.78 -4.41
CA SER A 191 23.43 -6.97 -4.57
C SER A 191 22.66 -7.33 -5.84
N ASP A 192 21.41 -6.85 -5.91
CA ASP A 192 20.46 -7.15 -6.97
C ASP A 192 21.07 -7.00 -8.37
N ASN A 193 20.74 -7.94 -9.27
CA ASN A 193 20.92 -7.68 -10.69
C ASN A 193 19.95 -6.56 -11.15
N ILE A 194 20.14 -6.00 -12.35
CA ILE A 194 19.32 -4.87 -12.82
C ILE A 194 17.81 -5.15 -12.83
N GLY A 195 17.40 -6.41 -13.08
CA GLY A 195 15.98 -6.80 -13.07
C GLY A 195 15.39 -6.78 -11.66
N MET A 196 16.08 -7.39 -10.71
CA MET A 196 15.70 -7.36 -9.28
C MET A 196 15.75 -5.94 -8.72
N MET A 197 16.75 -5.15 -9.13
CA MET A 197 16.89 -3.75 -8.75
C MET A 197 15.69 -2.92 -9.23
N ASN A 198 15.23 -3.13 -10.46
CA ASN A 198 14.03 -2.47 -10.97
C ASN A 198 12.76 -2.89 -10.22
N GLN A 199 12.62 -4.16 -9.82
CA GLN A 199 11.49 -4.62 -8.99
C GLN A 199 11.51 -3.95 -7.61
N ARG A 200 12.68 -3.91 -6.97
CA ARG A 200 12.87 -3.23 -5.69
C ARG A 200 12.60 -1.74 -5.79
N LEU A 201 13.09 -1.11 -6.86
CA LEU A 201 12.83 0.29 -7.15
C LEU A 201 11.34 0.54 -7.36
N ASN A 202 10.61 -0.31 -8.10
CA ASN A 202 9.16 -0.17 -8.25
C ASN A 202 8.42 -0.18 -6.91
N ASN A 203 8.81 -1.06 -5.98
CA ASN A 203 8.23 -1.07 -4.64
C ASN A 203 8.49 0.25 -3.89
N SER A 204 9.72 0.77 -3.96
CA SER A 204 10.08 2.06 -3.36
C SER A 204 9.33 3.23 -4.01
N LEU A 205 9.22 3.26 -5.34
CA LEU A 205 8.49 4.27 -6.09
C LEU A 205 7.01 4.29 -5.71
N MET A 206 6.38 3.12 -5.68
CA MET A 206 4.97 2.99 -5.27
C MET A 206 4.80 3.46 -3.83
N GLY A 207 5.68 3.07 -2.90
CA GLY A 207 5.63 3.56 -1.51
C GLY A 207 5.79 5.08 -1.40
N ALA A 208 6.60 5.68 -2.26
CA ALA A 208 6.84 7.13 -2.32
C ALA A 208 5.73 7.92 -3.04
N GLY A 209 4.71 7.27 -3.61
CA GLY A 209 3.66 7.95 -4.38
C GLY A 209 4.04 8.27 -5.83
N LEU A 210 5.06 7.58 -6.34
CA LEU A 210 5.60 7.73 -7.70
C LEU A 210 5.16 6.60 -8.62
N LYS A 211 5.10 6.88 -9.92
CA LYS A 211 4.65 5.94 -10.95
C LYS A 211 5.63 4.77 -11.08
N PRO A 212 5.20 3.50 -11.01
CA PRO A 212 6.11 2.38 -11.25
C PRO A 212 6.64 2.38 -12.69
N ILE A 213 7.82 1.80 -12.88
CA ILE A 213 8.39 1.53 -14.20
C ILE A 213 7.53 0.47 -14.89
N GLU A 214 7.06 0.79 -16.10
CA GLU A 214 6.18 -0.07 -16.89
C GLU A 214 6.89 -1.36 -17.31
N ALA A 215 6.22 -2.50 -17.08
CA ALA A 215 6.73 -3.80 -17.47
C ALA A 215 6.87 -3.89 -19.00
N GLY A 216 8.01 -4.36 -19.49
CA GLY A 216 8.29 -4.45 -20.92
C GLY A 216 8.74 -3.14 -21.58
N SER A 217 8.79 -2.02 -20.85
CA SER A 217 9.40 -0.79 -21.35
C SER A 217 10.92 -0.95 -21.55
N MET A 218 11.43 -0.48 -22.69
CA MET A 218 12.87 -0.40 -22.96
C MET A 218 13.53 0.78 -22.24
N VAL A 219 12.75 1.76 -21.77
CA VAL A 219 13.24 2.99 -21.15
C VAL A 219 12.80 3.05 -19.70
N ASN A 220 13.77 3.22 -18.80
CA ASN A 220 13.50 3.57 -17.41
C ASN A 220 13.47 5.11 -17.29
N PRO A 221 12.30 5.72 -17.06
CA PRO A 221 12.18 7.18 -17.03
C PRO A 221 12.97 7.82 -15.89
N TYR A 222 13.13 7.13 -14.76
CA TYR A 222 13.88 7.61 -13.61
C TYR A 222 15.38 7.70 -13.91
N VAL A 223 15.93 6.68 -14.59
CA VAL A 223 17.33 6.67 -15.02
C VAL A 223 17.61 7.83 -15.98
N SER A 224 16.74 8.00 -16.98
CA SER A 224 16.85 9.12 -17.93
C SER A 224 16.76 10.48 -17.22
N LEU A 225 15.84 10.61 -16.26
CA LEU A 225 15.63 11.84 -15.51
C LEU A 225 16.87 12.24 -14.70
N ILE A 226 17.43 11.35 -13.87
CA ILE A 226 18.58 11.72 -13.04
C ILE A 226 19.82 12.03 -13.88
N LYS A 227 20.03 11.33 -14.99
CA LYS A 227 21.09 11.66 -15.96
C LYS A 227 20.89 13.03 -16.59
N GLY A 228 19.66 13.37 -16.97
CA GLY A 228 19.31 14.68 -17.50
C GLY A 228 19.50 15.81 -16.48
N LEU A 229 19.23 15.55 -15.20
CA LEU A 229 19.46 16.48 -14.10
C LEU A 229 20.95 16.70 -13.83
N LEU A 230 21.75 15.63 -13.85
CA LEU A 230 23.20 15.71 -13.74
C LEU A 230 23.82 16.59 -14.83
N VAL A 231 23.38 16.44 -16.09
CA VAL A 231 23.83 17.30 -17.21
C VAL A 231 23.48 18.79 -16.98
N LYS A 232 22.44 19.08 -16.22
CA LYS A 232 22.03 20.44 -15.82
C LYS A 232 22.66 20.87 -14.49
N GLU A 233 23.67 20.16 -14.00
CA GLU A 233 24.37 20.42 -12.74
C GLU A 233 23.43 20.44 -11.52
N LYS A 234 22.31 19.69 -11.60
CA LYS A 234 21.39 19.49 -10.48
C LYS A 234 21.66 18.15 -9.83
N THR A 235 22.41 18.19 -8.73
CA THR A 235 22.91 17.00 -8.03
C THR A 235 22.31 16.82 -6.64
N GLU A 236 21.79 17.87 -6.01
CA GLU A 236 21.22 17.83 -4.66
C GLU A 236 19.68 17.87 -4.66
N PHE A 237 19.07 16.98 -3.87
CA PHE A 237 17.62 16.79 -3.83
C PHE A 237 17.09 16.71 -2.39
N THR A 238 16.26 17.67 -2.00
CA THR A 238 15.34 17.55 -0.84
C THR A 238 14.02 16.92 -1.27
N LYS A 239 13.17 16.55 -0.30
CA LYS A 239 11.81 16.05 -0.56
C LYS A 239 11.02 16.98 -1.47
N GLU A 240 10.99 18.28 -1.14
CA GLU A 240 10.23 19.31 -1.86
C GLU A 240 10.74 19.42 -3.30
N ARG A 241 12.06 19.50 -3.45
CA ARG A 241 12.68 19.66 -4.77
C ARG A 241 12.46 18.45 -5.66
N LEU A 242 12.65 17.25 -5.13
CA LEU A 242 12.46 16.01 -5.89
C LEU A 242 10.98 15.82 -6.26
N LEU A 243 10.06 16.19 -5.38
CA LEU A 243 8.62 16.16 -5.63
C LEU A 243 8.22 17.10 -6.78
N GLU A 244 8.72 18.35 -6.79
CA GLU A 244 8.47 19.30 -7.88
C GLU A 244 8.91 18.75 -9.23
N ILE A 245 10.12 18.18 -9.28
CA ILE A 245 10.68 17.57 -10.49
C ILE A 245 9.83 16.39 -10.94
N CYS A 246 9.45 15.49 -10.03
CA CYS A 246 8.62 14.34 -10.36
C CYS A 246 7.23 14.75 -10.85
N LYS A 247 6.66 15.84 -10.33
CA LYS A 247 5.40 16.41 -10.84
C LYS A 247 5.57 16.99 -12.25
N SER A 248 6.63 17.75 -12.51
CA SER A 248 6.86 18.33 -13.85
C SER A 248 7.11 17.28 -14.93
N GLU A 249 7.67 16.13 -14.55
CA GLU A 249 7.95 15.01 -15.45
C GLU A 249 6.81 13.97 -15.49
N HIS A 250 5.64 14.27 -14.89
CA HIS A 250 4.46 13.39 -14.83
C HIS A 250 4.73 12.01 -14.19
N LEU A 251 5.68 11.95 -13.25
CA LEU A 251 6.04 10.76 -12.47
C LEU A 251 5.36 10.70 -11.10
N TRP A 252 4.82 11.83 -10.62
CA TRP A 252 4.05 11.89 -9.37
C TRP A 252 2.61 11.40 -9.57
N VAL A 253 2.19 10.42 -8.78
CA VAL A 253 0.82 9.85 -8.80
C VAL A 253 -0.03 10.40 -7.66
N GLY A 254 0.58 10.77 -6.53
CA GLY A 254 -0.13 11.18 -5.32
C GLY A 254 0.29 10.33 -4.12
N HIS A 255 -0.21 10.65 -2.93
CA HIS A 255 0.11 9.89 -1.73
C HIS A 255 -0.29 8.42 -1.92
N ALA A 256 0.69 7.53 -1.90
CA ALA A 256 0.43 6.12 -1.67
C ALA A 256 -0.26 5.99 -0.32
N PRO A 257 -1.35 5.22 -0.17
CA PRO A 257 -2.02 5.06 1.10
C PRO A 257 -1.06 4.43 2.12
N VAL A 258 -0.54 5.25 3.05
CA VAL A 258 0.24 4.82 4.21
C VAL A 258 -0.72 4.42 5.33
N ASN A 259 -1.38 3.32 5.08
CA ASN A 259 -1.87 2.32 6.00
C ASN A 259 -2.36 1.24 5.04
N GLN A 260 -1.65 0.12 4.91
CA GLN A 260 -2.26 -1.03 4.25
C GLN A 260 -3.44 -1.42 5.13
N ALA A 261 -4.62 -0.92 4.76
CA ALA A 261 -5.83 -1.19 5.49
C ALA A 261 -5.93 -2.71 5.67
N VAL A 262 -6.22 -3.15 6.88
CA VAL A 262 -6.32 -4.58 7.17
C VAL A 262 -7.48 -5.12 6.33
N GLN A 263 -7.18 -6.11 5.50
CA GLN A 263 -8.19 -6.78 4.69
C GLN A 263 -9.00 -7.70 5.59
N ILE A 264 -10.30 -7.49 5.70
CA ILE A 264 -11.23 -8.36 6.41
C ILE A 264 -12.41 -8.72 5.50
N GLY A 265 -13.06 -9.85 5.71
CA GLY A 265 -14.08 -10.34 4.77
C GLY A 265 -15.31 -10.95 5.40
N VAL A 266 -16.45 -10.79 4.74
CA VAL A 266 -17.66 -11.58 5.00
C VAL A 266 -18.13 -12.17 3.68
N ARG A 267 -18.27 -13.50 3.61
CA ARG A 267 -18.88 -14.20 2.48
C ARG A 267 -20.16 -14.90 2.86
N SER A 268 -21.16 -14.86 1.97
CA SER A 268 -22.41 -15.63 2.12
C SER A 268 -22.78 -16.45 0.88
N PHE A 269 -21.93 -16.44 -0.15
CA PHE A 269 -21.98 -17.38 -1.27
C PHE A 269 -20.55 -17.73 -1.69
N TYR A 270 -20.35 -18.92 -2.27
CA TYR A 270 -19.00 -19.43 -2.56
C TYR A 270 -18.41 -18.88 -3.85
N LYS A 271 -19.23 -18.78 -4.90
CA LYS A 271 -18.79 -18.43 -6.26
C LYS A 271 -18.10 -17.06 -6.30
N TRP A 272 -16.86 -17.02 -6.79
CA TRP A 272 -15.96 -15.86 -6.83
C TRP A 272 -15.41 -15.39 -5.48
N ALA A 273 -15.77 -16.05 -4.37
CA ALA A 273 -15.30 -15.76 -3.02
C ALA A 273 -14.41 -16.90 -2.46
N GLU A 274 -13.89 -17.77 -3.34
CA GLU A 274 -13.16 -18.98 -2.97
C GLU A 274 -11.88 -18.65 -2.20
N ASN A 275 -11.15 -17.64 -2.67
CA ASN A 275 -9.83 -17.27 -2.13
C ASN A 275 -9.91 -16.18 -1.04
N MET A 276 -11.10 -15.86 -0.51
CA MET A 276 -11.23 -14.79 0.49
C MET A 276 -10.37 -15.07 1.75
N GLU A 277 -10.17 -16.35 2.09
CA GLU A 277 -9.33 -16.80 3.20
C GLU A 277 -7.86 -16.39 3.03
N ASP A 278 -7.37 -16.39 1.78
CA ASP A 278 -5.99 -16.00 1.46
C ASP A 278 -5.83 -14.48 1.30
N GLU A 279 -6.92 -13.78 1.03
CA GLU A 279 -6.95 -12.35 0.71
C GLU A 279 -7.23 -11.47 1.93
N THR A 280 -7.70 -12.06 3.02
CA THR A 280 -8.12 -11.35 4.24
C THR A 280 -7.41 -11.90 5.46
N LYS A 281 -7.12 -11.03 6.42
CA LYS A 281 -6.52 -11.39 7.69
C LYS A 281 -7.52 -12.16 8.56
N ASP A 282 -8.75 -11.66 8.62
CA ASP A 282 -9.85 -12.23 9.37
C ASP A 282 -11.07 -12.29 8.45
N MET A 283 -11.81 -13.40 8.49
CA MET A 283 -13.05 -13.52 7.72
C MET A 283 -14.15 -14.31 8.41
N LEU A 284 -15.38 -13.95 8.06
CA LEU A 284 -16.60 -14.66 8.43
C LEU A 284 -17.18 -15.39 7.22
N CYS A 285 -17.31 -16.70 7.33
CA CYS A 285 -17.95 -17.55 6.33
C CYS A 285 -19.37 -17.93 6.77
N LEU A 286 -20.39 -17.39 6.11
CA LEU A 286 -21.81 -17.66 6.42
C LEU A 286 -22.42 -18.80 5.59
N LEU A 287 -21.61 -19.52 4.80
CA LEU A 287 -22.10 -20.54 3.84
C LEU A 287 -22.91 -21.65 4.49
N GLU A 288 -22.72 -21.92 5.79
CA GLU A 288 -23.51 -22.93 6.50
C GLU A 288 -25.01 -22.62 6.49
N HIS A 289 -25.39 -21.34 6.43
CA HIS A 289 -26.79 -20.91 6.42
C HIS A 289 -27.43 -20.90 5.02
N PHE A 290 -26.63 -21.08 3.96
CA PHE A 290 -27.09 -20.94 2.57
C PHE A 290 -26.88 -22.21 1.75
N ASP A 291 -27.80 -22.48 0.82
CA ASP A 291 -27.62 -23.37 -0.32
C ASP A 291 -27.49 -22.52 -1.58
N GLY A 292 -26.26 -22.32 -2.07
CA GLY A 292 -25.97 -21.28 -3.06
C GLY A 292 -26.30 -19.89 -2.53
N ARG A 293 -27.32 -19.24 -3.10
CA ARG A 293 -27.86 -17.94 -2.64
C ARG A 293 -29.15 -18.07 -1.82
N TYR A 294 -29.61 -19.28 -1.57
CA TYR A 294 -30.86 -19.54 -0.86
C TYR A 294 -30.62 -19.72 0.63
N ILE A 295 -31.38 -19.01 1.46
CA ILE A 295 -31.34 -19.25 2.91
C ILE A 295 -31.97 -20.62 3.22
N LYS A 296 -31.29 -21.44 4.02
CA LYS A 296 -31.81 -22.76 4.42
C LYS A 296 -32.98 -22.67 5.40
N GLN A 297 -32.87 -21.75 6.36
CA GLN A 297 -33.89 -21.48 7.38
C GLN A 297 -34.04 -19.97 7.52
N GLY A 298 -35.23 -19.43 7.22
CA GLY A 298 -35.46 -17.97 7.21
C GLY A 298 -35.16 -17.29 8.54
N SER A 299 -35.43 -17.95 9.67
CA SER A 299 -35.14 -17.40 11.00
C SER A 299 -33.64 -17.18 11.26
N ALA A 300 -32.76 -17.88 10.55
CA ALA A 300 -31.31 -17.75 10.70
C ALA A 300 -30.80 -16.33 10.41
N TRP A 301 -31.52 -15.53 9.61
CA TRP A 301 -31.19 -14.12 9.37
C TRP A 301 -31.04 -13.33 10.67
N ASN A 302 -32.05 -13.39 11.54
CA ASN A 302 -32.08 -12.66 12.80
C ASN A 302 -31.48 -13.46 13.98
N ASP A 303 -31.60 -14.78 13.98
CA ASP A 303 -31.18 -15.61 15.11
C ASP A 303 -29.67 -15.87 15.16
N GLN A 304 -29.03 -15.98 13.99
CA GLN A 304 -27.65 -16.47 13.85
C GLN A 304 -26.78 -15.51 13.02
N ILE A 305 -27.16 -15.22 11.77
CA ILE A 305 -26.36 -14.44 10.82
C ILE A 305 -26.01 -13.06 11.38
N VAL A 306 -27.01 -12.33 11.89
CA VAL A 306 -26.81 -11.02 12.52
C VAL A 306 -25.80 -11.11 13.68
N LYS A 307 -25.96 -12.08 14.60
CA LYS A 307 -25.06 -12.23 15.74
C LYS A 307 -23.64 -12.57 15.31
N ASN A 308 -23.50 -13.40 14.28
CA ASN A 308 -22.21 -13.79 13.72
C ASN A 308 -21.49 -12.58 13.09
N ILE A 309 -22.22 -11.72 12.35
CA ILE A 309 -21.68 -10.48 11.77
C ILE A 309 -21.25 -9.51 12.88
N GLU A 310 -22.12 -9.26 13.86
CA GLU A 310 -21.84 -8.33 14.97
C GLU A 310 -20.62 -8.78 15.78
N SER A 311 -20.57 -10.07 16.14
CA SER A 311 -19.43 -10.67 16.84
C SER A 311 -18.15 -10.54 16.00
N PHE A 312 -18.18 -10.93 14.73
CA PHE A 312 -17.01 -10.87 13.85
C PHE A 312 -16.44 -9.44 13.75
N LEU A 313 -17.30 -8.45 13.48
CA LEU A 313 -16.85 -7.07 13.30
C LEU A 313 -16.34 -6.47 14.62
N THR A 314 -16.95 -6.80 15.74
CA THR A 314 -16.50 -6.36 17.07
C THR A 314 -15.11 -6.91 17.42
N HIS A 315 -14.81 -8.17 17.06
CA HIS A 315 -13.51 -8.78 17.36
C HIS A 315 -12.42 -8.41 16.34
N SER A 316 -12.80 -8.20 15.08
CA SER A 316 -11.86 -8.02 13.96
C SER A 316 -11.55 -6.55 13.67
N THR A 317 -12.27 -5.61 14.29
CA THR A 317 -12.05 -4.17 14.09
C THR A 317 -11.71 -3.45 15.40
N ARG A 318 -11.02 -2.31 15.26
CA ARG A 318 -10.64 -1.41 16.36
C ARG A 318 -10.61 0.02 15.84
N GLU A 319 -10.89 0.98 16.71
CA GLU A 319 -10.75 2.40 16.39
C GLU A 319 -9.32 2.74 15.92
N SER A 320 -9.19 3.78 15.09
CA SER A 320 -7.91 4.30 14.57
C SER A 320 -7.10 3.33 13.68
N VAL A 321 -7.64 2.16 13.33
CA VAL A 321 -7.07 1.25 12.32
C VAL A 321 -7.93 1.31 11.07
N SER A 322 -7.28 1.35 9.90
CA SER A 322 -7.96 1.34 8.61
C SER A 322 -8.26 -0.09 8.16
N TYR A 323 -9.47 -0.37 7.68
CA TYR A 323 -9.92 -1.67 7.19
C TYR A 323 -10.50 -1.59 5.79
N HIS A 324 -10.22 -2.60 4.96
CA HIS A 324 -10.94 -2.85 3.73
C HIS A 324 -11.82 -4.08 3.92
N LEU A 325 -13.14 -3.89 3.83
CA LEU A 325 -14.11 -4.93 4.07
C LEU A 325 -14.61 -5.54 2.76
N HIS A 326 -14.25 -6.80 2.51
CA HIS A 326 -14.75 -7.58 1.38
C HIS A 326 -16.15 -8.10 1.70
N LEU A 327 -17.13 -7.79 0.83
CA LEU A 327 -18.54 -8.11 1.03
C LEU A 327 -19.07 -8.96 -0.14
N ASP A 328 -18.46 -10.11 -0.40
CA ASP A 328 -18.97 -11.12 -1.34
C ASP A 328 -20.17 -11.86 -0.71
N SER A 329 -21.25 -11.10 -0.53
CA SER A 329 -22.39 -11.48 0.29
C SER A 329 -23.72 -10.98 -0.27
N HIS A 330 -24.82 -11.42 0.34
CA HIS A 330 -26.16 -10.89 0.12
C HIS A 330 -26.23 -9.41 0.56
N SER A 331 -27.09 -8.62 -0.08
CA SER A 331 -27.18 -7.17 0.18
C SER A 331 -27.58 -6.83 1.62
N SER A 332 -28.33 -7.70 2.27
CA SER A 332 -28.74 -7.62 3.67
C SER A 332 -27.55 -7.80 4.62
N VAL A 333 -26.58 -8.66 4.27
CA VAL A 333 -25.33 -8.81 5.03
C VAL A 333 -24.50 -7.53 4.92
N ALA A 334 -24.36 -6.98 3.71
CA ALA A 334 -23.66 -5.72 3.49
C ALA A 334 -24.29 -4.55 4.28
N PHE A 335 -25.62 -4.44 4.23
CA PHE A 335 -26.37 -3.45 5.02
C PHE A 335 -26.12 -3.61 6.52
N PHE A 336 -26.25 -4.83 7.04
CA PHE A 336 -26.11 -5.06 8.48
C PHE A 336 -24.68 -4.85 8.96
N ALA A 337 -23.67 -5.16 8.13
CA ALA A 337 -22.28 -4.81 8.42
C ALA A 337 -22.09 -3.28 8.56
N GLY A 338 -22.74 -2.49 7.70
CA GLY A 338 -22.77 -1.03 7.82
C GLY A 338 -23.51 -0.55 9.07
N TYR A 339 -24.62 -1.20 9.43
CA TYR A 339 -25.37 -0.90 10.66
C TYR A 339 -24.51 -1.09 11.93
N CYS A 340 -23.70 -2.14 11.96
CA CYS A 340 -22.73 -2.40 13.03
C CYS A 340 -21.61 -1.33 13.03
N LEU A 341 -21.02 -1.07 11.85
CA LEU A 341 -19.93 -0.11 11.65
C LEU A 341 -20.43 1.27 11.25
N ASN A 342 -21.41 1.79 11.99
CA ASN A 342 -21.94 3.14 11.75
C ASN A 342 -20.89 4.22 12.05
N SER A 343 -21.16 5.47 11.66
CA SER A 343 -20.21 6.59 11.82
C SER A 343 -19.80 6.88 13.26
N LYS A 344 -20.54 6.40 14.27
CA LYS A 344 -20.20 6.54 15.69
C LYS A 344 -19.29 5.43 16.22
N SER A 345 -19.01 4.40 15.41
CA SER A 345 -18.10 3.30 15.81
C SER A 345 -16.63 3.72 15.87
N GLY A 346 -16.24 4.85 15.24
CA GLY A 346 -14.85 5.31 15.19
C GLY A 346 -13.92 4.44 14.35
N VAL A 347 -14.44 3.42 13.67
CA VAL A 347 -13.67 2.51 12.81
C VAL A 347 -13.52 3.13 11.42
N ASP A 348 -12.27 3.29 10.94
CA ASP A 348 -11.98 3.66 9.55
C ASP A 348 -12.13 2.42 8.66
N VAL A 349 -13.26 2.29 7.98
CA VAL A 349 -13.58 1.12 7.14
C VAL A 349 -14.12 1.55 5.78
N ALA A 350 -13.63 0.90 4.72
CA ALA A 350 -14.14 1.07 3.37
C ALA A 350 -14.55 -0.28 2.76
N PRO A 351 -15.75 -0.41 2.16
CA PRO A 351 -16.13 -1.63 1.46
C PRO A 351 -15.33 -1.81 0.16
N VAL A 352 -14.98 -3.05 -0.17
CA VAL A 352 -14.37 -3.42 -1.45
C VAL A 352 -15.48 -3.82 -2.42
N GLN A 353 -15.68 -3.04 -3.47
CA GLN A 353 -16.67 -3.32 -4.51
C GLN A 353 -16.01 -4.05 -5.69
N ARG A 354 -16.68 -5.11 -6.16
CA ARG A 354 -16.30 -5.80 -7.40
C ARG A 354 -17.08 -5.24 -8.58
N TYR A 355 -16.41 -4.45 -9.41
CA TYR A 355 -16.93 -3.95 -10.68
C TYR A 355 -15.76 -3.52 -11.57
N LYS A 356 -15.55 -4.19 -12.72
CA LYS A 356 -14.34 -4.03 -13.56
C LYS A 356 -13.03 -4.14 -12.73
N GLY A 357 -12.96 -5.16 -11.87
CA GLY A 357 -11.90 -5.35 -10.89
C GLY A 357 -12.36 -5.10 -9.46
N ARG A 358 -11.41 -5.08 -8.52
CA ARG A 358 -11.65 -4.75 -7.11
C ARG A 358 -11.29 -3.30 -6.86
N HIS A 359 -12.25 -2.55 -6.36
CA HIS A 359 -12.09 -1.13 -6.05
C HIS A 359 -12.47 -0.89 -4.60
N VAL A 360 -11.58 -0.23 -3.87
CA VAL A 360 -11.89 0.25 -2.52
C VAL A 360 -12.80 1.46 -2.67
N TRP A 361 -14.01 1.36 -2.14
CA TRP A 361 -14.95 2.47 -2.15
C TRP A 361 -14.81 3.24 -0.85
N LYS A 362 -13.73 4.01 -0.74
CA LYS A 362 -13.53 5.00 0.33
C LYS A 362 -13.97 6.38 -0.19
N PRO A 363 -14.80 7.14 0.54
CA PRO A 363 -15.14 8.51 0.15
C PRO A 363 -13.88 9.39 0.11
N ASP A 364 -13.77 10.23 -0.91
CA ASP A 364 -12.69 11.21 -1.03
C ASP A 364 -12.81 12.28 0.05
N GLU A 365 -11.68 12.79 0.55
CA GLU A 365 -11.68 13.88 1.54
C GLU A 365 -12.20 15.21 0.97
N ILE A 366 -12.00 15.43 -0.34
CA ILE A 366 -12.41 16.63 -1.05
C ILE A 366 -13.24 16.22 -2.25
N TYR A 367 -14.49 16.65 -2.27
CA TYR A 367 -15.44 16.40 -3.36
C TYR A 367 -16.42 17.56 -3.50
N LYS A 368 -17.05 17.69 -4.67
CA LYS A 368 -18.18 18.59 -4.89
C LYS A 368 -19.43 17.77 -5.12
N ILE A 369 -20.49 18.07 -4.36
CA ILE A 369 -21.77 17.34 -4.46
C ILE A 369 -22.38 17.49 -5.86
N GLU A 370 -22.14 18.62 -6.51
CA GLU A 370 -22.62 18.98 -7.86
C GLU A 370 -22.19 17.99 -8.95
N ASP A 371 -21.05 17.32 -8.76
CA ASP A 371 -20.45 16.41 -9.73
C ASP A 371 -21.19 15.05 -9.79
N TYR A 372 -22.11 14.81 -8.85
CA TYR A 372 -22.78 13.53 -8.67
C TYR A 372 -24.29 13.65 -8.82
N SER A 373 -24.87 12.77 -9.65
CA SER A 373 -26.32 12.67 -9.81
C SER A 373 -26.98 12.17 -8.52
N GLY A 374 -28.07 12.82 -8.11
CA GLY A 374 -28.84 12.40 -6.92
C GLY A 374 -29.91 11.35 -7.22
N TRP A 375 -30.62 10.94 -6.16
CA TRP A 375 -31.84 10.15 -6.29
C TRP A 375 -32.97 10.94 -6.94
N GLN A 376 -33.67 10.30 -7.87
CA GLN A 376 -34.99 10.68 -8.37
C GLN A 376 -36.00 9.73 -7.75
N CYS A 377 -37.00 10.30 -7.06
CA CYS A 377 -37.97 9.51 -6.30
C CYS A 377 -39.39 9.77 -6.77
N GLU A 378 -40.15 8.70 -6.96
CA GLU A 378 -41.57 8.73 -7.30
C GLU A 378 -42.35 8.00 -6.20
N GLU A 379 -43.37 8.65 -5.64
CA GLU A 379 -44.24 8.05 -4.61
C GLU A 379 -45.54 7.56 -5.24
N THR A 380 -45.96 6.33 -4.92
CA THR A 380 -47.26 5.78 -5.30
C THR A 380 -47.98 5.27 -4.06
N THR A 381 -49.15 5.83 -3.75
CA THR A 381 -50.03 5.32 -2.68
C THR A 381 -50.70 4.02 -3.12
N ILE A 382 -50.70 3.02 -2.24
CA ILE A 382 -51.34 1.72 -2.42
C ILE A 382 -52.58 1.62 -1.53
N ASP A 383 -52.45 1.88 -0.22
CA ASP A 383 -53.53 1.79 0.76
C ASP A 383 -53.39 2.88 1.85
N GLU A 384 -54.25 3.89 1.82
CA GLU A 384 -54.22 5.00 2.82
C GLU A 384 -54.48 4.55 4.26
N THR A 385 -55.02 3.35 4.49
CA THR A 385 -55.29 2.81 5.83
C THR A 385 -54.09 2.09 6.44
N ALA A 386 -53.16 1.65 5.61
CA ALA A 386 -51.92 1.00 6.04
C ALA A 386 -50.93 2.01 6.66
N GLN A 387 -49.89 1.49 7.32
CA GLN A 387 -48.85 2.33 7.94
C GLN A 387 -47.46 2.07 7.38
N ASP A 388 -47.19 0.87 6.87
CA ASP A 388 -45.86 0.48 6.43
C ASP A 388 -45.54 1.11 5.06
N ILE A 389 -44.26 1.31 4.78
CA ILE A 389 -43.78 2.00 3.58
C ILE A 389 -42.78 1.10 2.88
N ALA A 390 -42.93 0.90 1.58
CA ALA A 390 -41.91 0.23 0.77
C ALA A 390 -41.01 1.27 0.10
N ILE A 391 -39.71 1.01 0.06
CA ILE A 391 -38.74 1.79 -0.70
C ILE A 391 -37.98 0.87 -1.65
N THR A 392 -37.88 1.26 -2.92
CA THR A 392 -37.17 0.49 -3.93
C THR A 392 -35.95 1.26 -4.41
N LEU A 393 -34.78 0.62 -4.38
CA LEU A 393 -33.52 1.23 -4.80
C LEU A 393 -33.07 0.60 -6.13
N GLY A 394 -33.55 1.13 -7.25
CA GLY A 394 -33.39 0.56 -8.58
C GLY A 394 -32.20 1.13 -9.36
N ILE A 395 -30.96 0.76 -9.01
CA ILE A 395 -29.75 1.25 -9.70
C ILE A 395 -29.24 0.26 -10.75
N THR A 396 -29.16 -1.03 -10.43
CA THR A 396 -28.62 -2.03 -11.37
C THR A 396 -29.65 -2.47 -12.40
N HIS A 397 -30.93 -2.48 -12.00
CA HIS A 397 -32.10 -2.76 -12.82
C HIS A 397 -33.34 -2.12 -12.18
N LYS A 398 -34.42 -2.00 -12.94
CA LYS A 398 -35.72 -1.51 -12.45
C LYS A 398 -36.34 -2.58 -11.56
N THR A 399 -36.79 -2.20 -10.36
CA THR A 399 -37.33 -3.15 -9.36
C THR A 399 -38.81 -2.94 -9.03
N VAL A 400 -39.36 -1.76 -9.29
CA VAL A 400 -40.70 -1.38 -8.80
C VAL A 400 -41.81 -2.32 -9.26
N ASP A 401 -41.76 -2.84 -10.49
CA ASP A 401 -42.80 -3.73 -11.01
C ASP A 401 -42.80 -5.09 -10.26
N ASP A 402 -41.61 -5.66 -10.04
CA ASP A 402 -41.44 -6.90 -9.26
C ASP A 402 -41.80 -6.70 -7.78
N VAL A 403 -41.48 -5.54 -7.21
CA VAL A 403 -41.82 -5.22 -5.82
C VAL A 403 -43.32 -5.07 -5.64
N ASN A 404 -44.01 -4.37 -6.56
CA ASN A 404 -45.47 -4.25 -6.52
C ASN A 404 -46.15 -5.61 -6.63
N TYR A 405 -45.66 -6.47 -7.53
CA TYR A 405 -46.15 -7.84 -7.64
C TYR A 405 -45.94 -8.63 -6.33
N PHE A 406 -44.75 -8.54 -5.73
CA PHE A 406 -44.47 -9.20 -4.46
C PHE A 406 -45.34 -8.69 -3.30
N ILE A 407 -45.55 -7.37 -3.20
CA ILE A 407 -46.43 -6.76 -2.19
C ILE A 407 -47.86 -7.31 -2.30
N GLU A 408 -48.38 -7.44 -3.53
CA GLU A 408 -49.70 -8.02 -3.78
C GLU A 408 -49.75 -9.51 -3.45
N GLN A 409 -48.75 -10.29 -3.88
CA GLN A 409 -48.71 -11.74 -3.63
C GLN A 409 -48.61 -12.10 -2.14
N GLU A 410 -47.81 -11.35 -1.37
CA GLU A 410 -47.62 -11.58 0.06
C GLU A 410 -48.61 -10.80 0.94
N GLU A 411 -49.58 -10.09 0.33
CA GLU A 411 -50.57 -9.26 1.01
C GLU A 411 -49.96 -8.30 2.05
N LEU A 412 -48.81 -7.70 1.71
CA LEU A 412 -48.13 -6.77 2.61
C LEU A 412 -48.98 -5.49 2.78
N SER A 413 -49.24 -5.11 4.03
CA SER A 413 -49.99 -3.89 4.37
C SER A 413 -49.14 -2.63 4.17
N ILE A 414 -48.93 -2.26 2.91
CA ILE A 414 -48.10 -1.13 2.48
C ILE A 414 -48.98 0.08 2.15
N LYS A 415 -48.70 1.21 2.77
CA LYS A 415 -49.36 2.48 2.49
C LYS A 415 -48.93 3.07 1.16
N LYS A 416 -47.63 3.14 0.92
CA LYS A 416 -47.05 3.68 -0.31
C LYS A 416 -45.69 3.09 -0.63
N VAL A 417 -45.38 3.11 -1.92
CA VAL A 417 -44.09 2.71 -2.49
C VAL A 417 -43.34 3.97 -2.92
N ILE A 418 -42.11 4.13 -2.45
CA ILE A 418 -41.17 5.18 -2.86
C ILE A 418 -40.15 4.55 -3.80
N ASN A 419 -40.28 4.81 -5.10
CA ASN A 419 -39.39 4.28 -6.11
C ASN A 419 -38.21 5.22 -6.35
N CYS A 420 -37.00 4.80 -5.99
CA CYS A 420 -35.78 5.59 -6.09
C CYS A 420 -34.87 5.08 -7.21
N THR A 421 -34.53 5.96 -8.15
CA THR A 421 -33.57 5.72 -9.25
C THR A 421 -32.52 6.84 -9.30
N VAL A 422 -31.47 6.70 -10.11
CA VAL A 422 -30.40 7.71 -10.23
C VAL A 422 -30.15 8.01 -11.71
N GLY A 423 -30.00 9.31 -12.05
CA GLY A 423 -29.71 9.74 -13.42
C GLY A 423 -30.83 9.41 -14.41
N ASP A 424 -30.47 8.92 -15.60
CA ASP A 424 -31.41 8.56 -16.68
C ASP A 424 -31.98 7.14 -16.56
N GLY A 425 -31.81 6.49 -15.39
CA GLY A 425 -32.32 5.15 -15.10
C GLY A 425 -31.22 4.12 -14.77
N PRO A 426 -31.61 2.84 -14.56
CA PRO A 426 -30.70 1.82 -14.07
C PRO A 426 -29.60 1.42 -15.07
N GLY A 427 -28.41 1.10 -14.56
CA GLY A 427 -27.27 0.66 -15.35
C GLY A 427 -26.00 0.38 -14.54
N GLY A 428 -25.10 -0.42 -15.09
CA GLY A 428 -23.88 -0.86 -14.38
C GLY A 428 -22.86 0.24 -14.09
N ASN A 429 -22.94 1.41 -14.74
CA ASN A 429 -22.01 2.54 -14.52
C ASN A 429 -22.68 3.76 -13.85
N VAL A 430 -23.88 3.60 -13.29
CA VAL A 430 -24.63 4.72 -12.71
C VAL A 430 -23.94 5.29 -11.47
N ILE A 431 -23.36 4.42 -10.63
CA ILE A 431 -22.52 4.85 -9.51
C ILE A 431 -21.07 4.94 -9.99
N GLN A 432 -20.49 6.12 -9.79
CA GLN A 432 -19.19 6.47 -10.37
C GLN A 432 -18.02 5.96 -9.50
N ASN A 433 -18.11 6.10 -8.18
CA ASN A 433 -17.05 5.77 -7.21
C ASN A 433 -17.63 5.66 -5.78
N GLY A 434 -16.77 5.43 -4.79
CA GLY A 434 -17.13 5.36 -3.38
C GLY A 434 -17.76 6.66 -2.83
N THR A 435 -17.26 7.82 -3.26
CA THR A 435 -17.81 9.13 -2.90
C THR A 435 -19.27 9.28 -3.35
N HIS A 436 -19.58 8.93 -4.61
CA HIS A 436 -20.94 8.95 -5.14
C HIS A 436 -21.86 8.02 -4.34
N ALA A 437 -21.42 6.79 -4.04
CA ALA A 437 -22.21 5.86 -3.23
C ALA A 437 -22.50 6.39 -1.83
N TRP A 438 -21.50 6.97 -1.16
CA TRP A 438 -21.66 7.55 0.16
C TRP A 438 -22.63 8.75 0.16
N ILE A 439 -22.54 9.65 -0.84
CA ILE A 439 -23.49 10.75 -1.02
C ILE A 439 -24.92 10.21 -1.21
N LEU A 440 -25.11 9.19 -2.04
CA LEU A 440 -26.43 8.57 -2.24
C LEU A 440 -26.98 7.95 -0.96
N ALA A 441 -26.13 7.37 -0.10
CA ALA A 441 -26.54 6.83 1.19
C ALA A 441 -27.04 7.93 2.15
N ASP A 442 -26.36 9.08 2.21
CA ASP A 442 -26.81 10.24 2.99
C ASP A 442 -28.15 10.79 2.47
N LYS A 443 -28.29 10.90 1.15
CA LYS A 443 -29.52 11.40 0.52
C LYS A 443 -30.70 10.46 0.73
N ILE A 444 -30.53 9.14 0.59
CA ILE A 444 -31.62 8.20 0.85
C ILE A 444 -32.02 8.20 2.33
N ALA A 445 -31.05 8.32 3.24
CA ALA A 445 -31.32 8.48 4.66
C ALA A 445 -32.14 9.75 4.93
N THR A 446 -31.81 10.86 4.25
CA THR A 446 -32.58 12.10 4.33
C THR A 446 -34.02 11.92 3.85
N ILE A 447 -34.24 11.20 2.74
CA ILE A 447 -35.58 10.93 2.18
C ILE A 447 -36.40 10.04 3.14
N ILE A 448 -35.80 8.97 3.65
CA ILE A 448 -36.43 8.09 4.64
C ILE A 448 -36.80 8.89 5.91
N ASN A 449 -35.92 9.79 6.34
CA ASN A 449 -36.10 10.63 7.52
C ASN A 449 -36.87 11.91 7.27
N SER A 450 -37.38 12.17 6.06
CA SER A 450 -38.28 13.30 5.76
C SER A 450 -39.75 12.87 5.68
N ARG A 451 -40.03 11.56 5.67
CA ARG A 451 -41.38 10.97 5.77
C ARG A 451 -42.19 11.59 6.91
N SER A 452 -43.52 11.62 6.79
CA SER A 452 -44.38 12.21 7.82
C SER A 452 -44.25 11.47 9.17
N PHE A 453 -44.61 12.13 10.28
CA PHE A 453 -44.59 11.49 11.59
C PHE A 453 -45.44 10.22 11.66
N ASN A 454 -46.54 10.16 10.91
CA ASN A 454 -47.39 8.96 10.85
C ASN A 454 -46.72 7.86 10.02
N ASP A 455 -46.11 8.18 8.88
CA ASP A 455 -45.41 7.20 8.04
C ASP A 455 -44.17 6.59 8.73
N ARG A 456 -43.59 7.29 9.72
CA ARG A 456 -42.47 6.76 10.54
C ARG A 456 -42.90 5.82 11.67
N LYS A 457 -44.20 5.70 11.94
CA LYS A 457 -44.73 4.71 12.91
C LYS A 457 -44.78 3.31 12.33
N GLY A 458 -45.03 3.21 11.03
CA GLY A 458 -44.97 1.96 10.29
C GLY A 458 -43.53 1.51 10.02
N ARG A 459 -43.41 0.28 9.54
CA ARG A 459 -42.16 -0.35 9.16
C ARG A 459 -41.75 0.04 7.75
N LEU A 460 -40.45 0.19 7.57
CA LEU A 460 -39.84 0.43 6.27
C LEU A 460 -39.41 -0.90 5.62
N HIS A 461 -39.97 -1.21 4.47
CA HIS A 461 -39.60 -2.38 3.66
C HIS A 461 -38.61 -1.93 2.58
N ILE A 462 -37.37 -2.43 2.63
CA ILE A 462 -36.26 -1.98 1.77
C ILE A 462 -35.96 -3.06 0.73
N PHE A 463 -36.19 -2.72 -0.54
CA PHE A 463 -35.91 -3.57 -1.70
C PHE A 463 -34.73 -2.99 -2.48
N GLY A 464 -33.56 -3.62 -2.39
CA GLY A 464 -32.31 -3.10 -2.94
C GLY A 464 -31.85 -3.82 -4.21
N ALA A 465 -31.70 -3.09 -5.32
CA ALA A 465 -30.98 -3.53 -6.51
C ALA A 465 -29.76 -2.62 -6.75
N VAL A 466 -28.88 -2.56 -5.75
CA VAL A 466 -27.71 -1.67 -5.75
C VAL A 466 -26.43 -2.42 -5.38
N PRO A 467 -25.24 -1.87 -5.65
CA PRO A 467 -23.99 -2.47 -5.21
C PRO A 467 -23.90 -2.64 -3.69
N ASN A 468 -23.26 -3.71 -3.23
CA ASN A 468 -23.11 -3.98 -1.79
C ASN A 468 -22.39 -2.84 -1.04
N ALA A 469 -21.44 -2.16 -1.67
CA ALA A 469 -20.80 -0.99 -1.06
C ALA A 469 -21.81 0.15 -0.76
N LEU A 470 -22.80 0.37 -1.64
CA LEU A 470 -23.87 1.33 -1.35
C LEU A 470 -24.80 0.81 -0.24
N MET A 471 -25.19 -0.47 -0.26
CA MET A 471 -25.98 -1.05 0.83
C MET A 471 -25.28 -0.93 2.19
N PHE A 472 -23.96 -1.14 2.22
CA PHE A 472 -23.14 -0.92 3.41
C PHE A 472 -23.24 0.52 3.91
N PHE A 473 -23.04 1.51 3.04
CA PHE A 473 -23.17 2.92 3.43
C PHE A 473 -24.58 3.27 3.91
N ILE A 474 -25.64 2.76 3.26
CA ILE A 474 -27.02 2.95 3.73
C ILE A 474 -27.21 2.37 5.13
N GLY A 475 -26.65 1.18 5.39
CA GLY A 475 -26.64 0.55 6.70
C GLY A 475 -26.05 1.45 7.81
N GLN A 476 -25.01 2.21 7.51
CA GLN A 476 -24.38 3.13 8.48
C GLN A 476 -25.34 4.22 8.98
N TYR A 477 -26.36 4.59 8.21
CA TYR A 477 -27.39 5.57 8.59
C TYR A 477 -28.64 4.93 9.21
N ALA A 478 -28.77 3.61 9.17
CA ALA A 478 -30.05 2.93 9.40
C ALA A 478 -30.55 2.94 10.86
N HIS A 479 -29.72 3.31 11.84
CA HIS A 479 -30.17 3.56 13.23
C HIS A 479 -31.26 4.64 13.32
N ALA A 480 -31.36 5.54 12.34
CA ALA A 480 -32.38 6.57 12.29
C ALA A 480 -33.69 6.15 11.56
N PHE A 481 -33.72 4.98 10.90
CA PHE A 481 -34.83 4.63 9.99
C PHE A 481 -36.10 4.15 10.71
N GLY A 482 -36.01 3.83 12.00
CA GLY A 482 -37.07 3.12 12.72
C GLY A 482 -37.11 1.63 12.36
N PRO A 483 -38.22 0.93 12.65
CA PRO A 483 -38.37 -0.47 12.28
C PRO A 483 -38.25 -0.67 10.76
N CYS A 484 -37.39 -1.58 10.32
CA CYS A 484 -37.22 -1.87 8.91
C CYS A 484 -37.03 -3.36 8.63
N THR A 485 -37.28 -3.78 7.40
CA THR A 485 -37.07 -5.14 6.93
C THR A 485 -36.46 -5.09 5.53
N LEU A 486 -35.37 -5.82 5.35
CA LEU A 486 -34.68 -5.96 4.07
C LEU A 486 -35.26 -7.14 3.30
N TYR A 487 -35.13 -7.08 1.98
CA TYR A 487 -35.58 -8.12 1.06
C TYR A 487 -34.48 -8.50 0.08
N GLU A 488 -34.28 -9.80 -0.11
CA GLU A 488 -33.34 -10.35 -1.08
C GLU A 488 -34.08 -10.85 -2.33
N TYR A 489 -33.56 -10.54 -3.51
CA TYR A 489 -34.12 -10.99 -4.79
C TYR A 489 -33.49 -12.30 -5.29
N GLU A 490 -34.32 -13.20 -5.82
CA GLU A 490 -33.92 -14.47 -6.41
C GLU A 490 -33.44 -14.31 -7.87
N PHE A 491 -32.14 -14.08 -8.05
CA PHE A 491 -31.56 -13.86 -9.39
C PHE A 491 -31.52 -15.11 -10.30
N GLU A 492 -31.51 -16.32 -9.74
CA GLU A 492 -31.24 -17.54 -10.51
C GLU A 492 -32.47 -18.05 -11.27
N LYS A 493 -33.66 -17.98 -10.66
CA LYS A 493 -34.91 -18.39 -11.32
C LYS A 493 -35.58 -17.28 -12.11
N ARG A 494 -35.25 -16.01 -11.83
CA ARG A 494 -35.88 -14.81 -12.42
C ARG A 494 -37.40 -14.87 -12.35
N THR A 495 -37.91 -15.37 -11.23
CA THR A 495 -39.35 -15.41 -10.97
C THR A 495 -39.82 -13.98 -10.72
N PRO A 496 -40.89 -13.51 -11.41
CA PRO A 496 -41.48 -12.21 -11.13
C PRO A 496 -41.80 -12.06 -9.63
N GLY A 497 -41.34 -10.97 -9.03
CA GLY A 497 -41.47 -10.72 -7.59
C GLY A 497 -40.85 -11.80 -6.67
N GLY A 498 -39.82 -12.53 -7.11
CA GLY A 498 -39.10 -13.52 -6.30
C GLY A 498 -38.26 -12.90 -5.17
N TYR A 499 -38.90 -12.15 -4.28
CA TYR A 499 -38.27 -11.59 -3.08
C TYR A 499 -38.52 -12.48 -1.86
N MET A 500 -37.60 -12.42 -0.90
CA MET A 500 -37.78 -13.02 0.41
C MET A 500 -37.36 -12.02 1.48
N ALA A 501 -38.14 -11.93 2.55
CA ALA A 501 -37.76 -11.16 3.73
C ALA A 501 -36.46 -11.72 4.34
N SER A 502 -35.55 -10.82 4.71
CA SER A 502 -34.26 -11.17 5.32
C SER A 502 -34.15 -10.60 6.74
N ILE A 503 -33.24 -9.66 6.97
CA ILE A 503 -32.98 -9.07 8.27
C ILE A 503 -34.07 -8.03 8.58
N SER A 504 -34.74 -8.22 9.72
CA SER A 504 -35.63 -7.22 10.31
C SER A 504 -34.97 -6.52 11.50
N LEU A 505 -35.11 -5.19 11.58
CA LEU A 505 -34.62 -4.34 12.67
C LEU A 505 -35.78 -3.56 13.33
N PRO A 506 -35.71 -3.21 14.63
CA PRO A 506 -34.68 -3.65 15.57
C PRO A 506 -34.77 -5.16 15.82
N LEU A 507 -33.67 -5.76 16.27
CA LEU A 507 -33.66 -7.17 16.62
C LEU A 507 -34.62 -7.39 17.80
N VAL A 508 -35.54 -8.34 17.65
CA VAL A 508 -36.42 -8.75 18.75
C VAL A 508 -35.52 -9.37 19.81
N LYS A 509 -35.54 -8.81 21.03
CA LYS A 509 -34.72 -9.27 22.16
C LYS A 509 -35.20 -10.59 22.72
#